data_AF-A0A8X7MQ88-F1
#
_entry.id   AF-A0A8X7MQ88-F1
#
_cell.length_a   1.000
_cell.length_b   1.000
_cell.length_c   1.000
_cell.angle_alpha   90.00
_cell.angle_beta   90.00
_cell.angle_gamma   90.00
#
_symmetry.space_group_name_H-M   'P 1'
#
loop_
_entity.id
_entity.type
_entity.pdbx_description
1 polymer ?
#
loop_
_entity_poly.entity_id
_entity_poly.type
_entity_poly.pdbx_seq_one_letter_code
_entity_poly.pdbx_strand_id
1 'polypeptide(L)' 'MNNDQDRRDEKRICLLDGENWPKWEFQIEEVLRGKKLWKAVEPGTAPAANASNEKKEEWDEKCDAAFSTMSLNCAADIQG' A
#
# COMPACT_ATOMS: atom_id res chain seq x y z
N MET A 1 -8.66 -5.56 30.55
CA MET A 1 -8.19 -6.17 29.30
C MET A 1 -8.95 -5.47 28.17
N ASN A 2 -8.27 -4.62 27.40
CA ASN A 2 -8.88 -3.74 26.40
C ASN A 2 -9.09 -4.50 25.08
N ASN A 3 -10.17 -5.27 24.99
CA ASN A 3 -10.53 -6.04 23.78
C ASN A 3 -10.69 -5.16 22.52
N ASP A 4 -10.94 -3.86 22.66
CA ASP A 4 -11.03 -2.92 21.52
C ASP A 4 -9.66 -2.50 20.97
N GLN A 5 -8.59 -2.64 21.74
CA GLN A 5 -7.24 -2.34 21.28
C GLN A 5 -6.73 -3.48 20.37
N ASP A 6 -6.88 -4.72 20.82
CA ASP A 6 -6.48 -5.91 20.06
C ASP A 6 -7.22 -6.04 18.72
N ARG A 7 -8.53 -5.71 18.68
CA ARG A 7 -9.33 -5.70 17.43
C ARG A 7 -8.93 -4.59 16.45
N ARG A 8 -8.37 -3.47 16.96
CA ARG A 8 -7.84 -2.39 16.11
C ARG A 8 -6.47 -2.75 15.56
N ASP A 9 -5.66 -3.45 16.34
CA ASP A 9 -4.33 -3.89 15.93
C ASP A 9 -4.39 -5.06 14.93
N GLU A 10 -5.42 -5.92 14.97
CA GLU A 10 -5.68 -6.95 13.94
C GLU A 10 -5.86 -6.39 12.51
N LYS A 11 -6.28 -5.13 12.38
CA LYS A 11 -6.49 -4.47 11.08
C LYS A 11 -5.31 -3.63 10.61
N ARG A 12 -4.26 -3.52 11.40
CA ARG A 12 -3.08 -2.72 11.05
C ARG A 12 -2.08 -3.59 10.28
N ILE A 13 -1.55 -3.01 9.21
CA ILE A 13 -0.39 -3.58 8.51
C ILE A 13 0.76 -3.57 9.51
N CYS A 14 1.48 -4.68 9.64
CA CYS A 14 2.68 -4.71 10.46
C CYS A 14 3.74 -3.78 9.86
N LEU A 15 4.65 -3.24 10.67
CA LEU A 15 5.82 -2.55 10.12
C LEU A 15 6.75 -3.59 9.50
N LEU A 16 7.28 -3.33 8.30
CA LEU A 16 8.26 -4.22 7.69
C LEU A 16 9.55 -4.18 8.52
N ASP A 17 9.93 -5.29 9.15
CA ASP A 17 11.07 -5.38 10.09
C ASP A 17 12.21 -6.31 9.60
N GLY A 18 12.17 -6.69 8.31
CA GLY A 18 13.19 -7.52 7.66
C GLY A 18 12.94 -9.03 7.80
N GLU A 19 12.26 -9.48 8.84
CA GLU A 19 11.92 -10.89 9.05
C GLU A 19 10.49 -11.21 8.61
N ASN A 20 9.61 -10.20 8.55
CA ASN A 20 8.19 -10.37 8.33
C ASN A 20 7.70 -10.11 6.90
N TRP A 21 8.60 -10.06 5.90
CA TRP A 21 8.26 -9.72 4.50
C TRP A 21 6.99 -10.42 3.97
N PRO A 22 6.84 -11.76 4.06
CA PRO A 22 5.66 -12.43 3.47
C PRO A 22 4.34 -11.99 4.11
N LYS A 23 4.35 -11.69 5.41
CA LYS A 23 3.16 -11.20 6.13
C LYS A 23 2.86 -9.74 5.77
N TRP A 24 3.90 -8.92 5.71
CA TRP A 24 3.80 -7.52 5.33
C TRP A 24 3.26 -7.36 3.91
N GLU A 25 3.84 -8.10 2.95
CA GLU A 25 3.45 -8.09 1.54
C GLU A 25 1.97 -8.44 1.37
N PHE A 26 1.53 -9.54 1.99
CA PHE A 26 0.11 -9.94 1.96
C PHE A 26 -0.82 -8.88 2.54
N GLN A 27 -0.46 -8.25 3.67
CA GLN A 27 -1.28 -7.21 4.29
C GLN A 27 -1.33 -5.92 3.44
N ILE A 28 -0.21 -5.54 2.83
CA ILE A 28 -0.15 -4.41 1.89
C ILE A 28 -1.01 -4.68 0.67
N GLU A 29 -0.90 -5.87 0.08
CA GLU A 29 -1.70 -6.27 -1.07
C GLU A 29 -3.21 -6.17 -0.76
N GLU A 30 -3.67 -6.77 0.35
CA GLU A 30 -5.07 -6.74 0.75
C GLU A 30 -5.59 -5.30 0.95
N VAL A 31 -4.78 -4.44 1.60
CA VAL A 31 -5.14 -3.02 1.80
C VAL A 31 -5.21 -2.27 0.48
N LEU A 32 -4.23 -2.46 -0.40
CA LEU A 32 -4.21 -1.80 -1.71
C LEU A 32 -5.33 -2.30 -2.62
N ARG A 33 -5.67 -3.60 -2.58
CA ARG A 33 -6.83 -4.16 -3.30
C ARG A 33 -8.13 -3.58 -2.77
N GLY A 34 -8.31 -3.50 -1.45
CA GLY A 34 -9.47 -2.88 -0.81
C GLY A 34 -9.66 -1.41 -1.20
N LYS A 35 -8.54 -0.68 -1.41
CA LYS A 35 -8.54 0.72 -1.85
C LYS A 35 -8.56 0.92 -3.38
N LYS A 36 -8.58 -0.16 -4.17
CA LYS A 36 -8.44 -0.13 -5.65
C LYS A 36 -7.12 0.49 -6.15
N LEU A 37 -6.08 0.44 -5.32
CA LEU A 37 -4.74 0.97 -5.60
C LEU A 37 -3.78 -0.09 -6.15
N TRP A 38 -4.07 -1.39 -5.94
CA TRP A 38 -3.15 -2.48 -6.34
C TRP A 38 -2.72 -2.46 -7.80
N LYS A 39 -3.59 -1.98 -8.71
CA LYS A 39 -3.26 -1.85 -10.14
C LYS A 39 -2.10 -0.88 -10.42
N ALA A 40 -1.83 0.06 -9.51
CA ALA A 40 -0.67 0.94 -9.60
C ALA A 40 0.65 0.23 -9.26
N VAL A 41 0.59 -0.90 -8.54
CA VAL A 41 1.75 -1.64 -8.03
C VAL A 41 2.09 -2.86 -8.88
N GLU A 42 1.10 -3.60 -9.41
CA GLU A 42 1.34 -4.87 -10.12
C GLU A 42 0.47 -5.04 -11.39
N PRO A 43 1.04 -5.36 -12.57
CA PRO A 43 2.31 -4.92 -13.14
C PRO A 43 2.18 -3.50 -13.72
N GLY A 44 1.59 -2.57 -12.96
CA GLY A 44 1.56 -1.14 -13.27
C GLY A 44 1.13 -0.83 -14.70
N THR A 45 -0.09 -1.21 -15.10
CA THR A 45 -0.58 -0.80 -16.43
C THR A 45 -0.93 0.68 -16.41
N ALA A 46 0.10 1.51 -16.58
CA ALA A 46 -0.03 2.93 -16.74
C ALA A 46 -1.06 3.24 -17.83
N PRO A 47 -1.78 4.38 -17.74
CA PRO A 47 -2.66 4.84 -18.79
C PRO A 47 -1.91 4.87 -20.13
N ALA A 48 -2.61 4.53 -21.22
CA ALA A 48 -2.05 4.65 -22.55
C ALA A 48 -1.52 6.08 -22.79
N ALA A 49 -0.48 6.24 -23.62
CA ALA A 49 0.13 7.55 -23.87
C ALA A 49 -0.87 8.61 -24.38
N ASN A 50 -1.91 8.16 -25.10
CA ASN A 50 -3.01 8.98 -25.62
C ASN A 50 -4.23 9.10 -24.68
N ALA A 51 -4.14 8.61 -23.44
CA ALA A 51 -5.17 8.83 -22.44
C ALA A 51 -5.37 10.33 -22.18
N SER A 52 -6.58 10.71 -21.75
CA SER A 52 -6.86 12.09 -21.33
C SER A 52 -5.96 12.49 -20.16
N ASN A 53 -5.70 13.80 -20.01
CA ASN A 53 -4.93 14.31 -18.87
C ASN A 53 -5.56 13.92 -17.54
N GLU A 54 -6.88 13.97 -17.43
CA GLU A 54 -7.63 13.52 -16.25
C GLU A 54 -7.31 12.07 -15.86
N LYS A 55 -7.17 11.15 -16.84
CA LYS A 55 -6.80 9.75 -16.56
C LYS A 55 -5.35 9.58 -16.13
N LYS A 56 -4.47 10.51 -16.53
CA LYS A 56 -3.06 10.52 -16.11
C LYS A 56 -2.95 11.08 -14.69
N GLU A 57 -3.66 12.16 -14.39
CA GLU A 57 -3.76 12.72 -13.03
C GLU A 57 -4.36 11.71 -12.05
N GLU A 58 -5.47 11.04 -12.40
CA GLU A 58 -6.07 9.99 -11.56
C GLU A 58 -5.10 8.80 -11.34
N TRP A 59 -4.23 8.52 -12.31
CA TRP A 59 -3.20 7.50 -12.16
C TRP A 59 -2.09 7.92 -11.22
N ASP A 60 -1.60 9.15 -11.36
CA ASP A 60 -0.55 9.71 -10.50
C ASP A 60 -1.04 9.77 -9.04
N GLU A 61 -2.29 10.18 -8.80
CA GLU A 61 -2.91 10.15 -7.47
C GLU A 61 -2.96 8.73 -6.87
N LYS A 62 -3.25 7.71 -7.68
CA LYS A 62 -3.25 6.31 -7.23
C LYS A 62 -1.83 5.83 -6.90
N CYS A 63 -0.84 6.23 -7.67
CA CYS A 63 0.57 5.94 -7.40
C CYS A 63 1.00 6.55 -6.06
N ASP A 64 0.71 7.83 -5.84
CA ASP A 64 1.05 8.53 -4.60
C ASP A 64 0.37 7.92 -3.37
N ALA A 65 -0.91 7.53 -3.50
CA ALA A 65 -1.66 6.87 -2.43
C ALA A 65 -1.12 5.47 -2.11
N ALA A 66 -0.74 4.71 -3.14
CA ALA A 66 -0.14 3.38 -2.98
C ALA A 66 1.23 3.50 -2.29
N PHE A 67 2.09 4.40 -2.78
CA PHE A 67 3.40 4.69 -2.22
C PHE A 67 3.28 5.09 -0.74
N SER A 68 2.43 6.08 -0.44
CA SER A 68 2.22 6.54 0.95
C SER A 68 1.78 5.41 1.88
N THR A 69 0.91 4.52 1.40
CA THR A 69 0.46 3.36 2.18
C THR A 69 1.62 2.40 2.47
N MET A 70 2.48 2.12 1.49
CA MET A 70 3.65 1.26 1.68
C MET A 70 4.68 1.91 2.60
N SER A 71 5.06 3.17 2.33
CA SER A 71 6.09 3.89 3.09
C SER A 71 5.76 4.06 4.57
N LEU A 72 4.49 4.33 4.92
CA LEU A 72 4.06 4.45 6.31
C LEU A 72 4.12 3.13 7.08
N ASN A 73 4.23 1.99 6.38
CA ASN A 73 4.31 0.66 6.98
C ASN A 73 5.67 0.00 6.78
N CYS A 74 6.70 0.75 6.36
CA CYS A 74 8.09 0.28 6.44
C CYS A 74 8.68 0.66 7.81
N ALA A 75 9.44 -0.23 8.46
CA ALA A 75 10.21 0.18 9.63
C ALA A 75 11.38 1.08 9.21
N ALA A 76 11.69 2.07 10.05
CA ALA A 76 12.79 3.02 9.84
C ALA A 76 14.15 2.31 9.70
N ASP A 77 14.31 1.14 10.32
CA ASP A 77 15.57 0.40 10.35
C ASP A 77 15.99 -0.18 8.97
N ILE A 78 15.09 -0.17 7.98
CA ILE A 78 15.36 -0.60 6.60
C ILE A 78 15.81 0.58 5.70
N GLN A 79 15.74 1.82 6.19
CA GLN A 79 16.17 3.02 5.46
C GLN A 79 17.62 3.46 5.78
N GLY A 80 18.40 2.59 6.43
CA GLY A 80 19.82 2.82 6.79
C GLY A 80 20.80 2.44 5.70
#